data_AF-A0A6P6NA11-F1
#
_entry.id   AF-A0A6P6NA11-F1
#
_cell.length_a   1.000
_cell.length_b   1.000
_cell.length_c   1.000
_cell.angle_alpha   90.00
_cell.angle_beta   90.00
_cell.angle_gamma   90.00
#
_symmetry.space_group_name_H-M   'P 1'
#
loop_
_entity.id
_entity.type
_entity.pdbx_description
1 polymer ?
#
loop_
_entity_poly.entity_id
_entity_poly.type
_entity_poly.pdbx_seq_one_letter_code
_entity_poly.pdbx_strand_id
1 'polypeptide(L)'
;MKVLQKLLPVIKESRSVQLYNCGVTDKGCAALTSALRSNPSHLRELDLSWNKLRYSVKLLSDVLQDPQCKLEKLGLSDCDITDEGCAALTSALRSNPSHLRDLNLSWNKLRDSGVKLLSDVLQDPHCKLEKLRLSDCGVTDKGCSALTSGLRSNPSHLRELDLSKNKLRDSSKKLLSDLKKDPHYKLETLHY
;
A
#
# COMPACT_ATOMS: atom_id res chain seq x y z
N MET A 1 17.08 9.47 15.44
CA MET A 1 17.59 9.85 14.09
C MET A 1 19.07 9.58 13.84
N LYS A 2 20.01 9.81 14.78
CA LYS A 2 21.45 9.54 14.53
C LYS A 2 21.76 8.07 14.16
N VAL A 3 20.97 7.13 14.67
CA VAL A 3 21.11 5.69 14.34
C VAL A 3 20.76 5.41 12.88
N LEU A 4 19.59 5.89 12.40
CA LEU A 4 19.18 5.70 11.00
C LEU A 4 20.23 6.24 10.01
N GLN A 5 20.84 7.40 10.30
CA GLN A 5 21.91 7.96 9.47
C GLN A 5 23.12 7.02 9.35
N LYS A 6 23.52 6.36 10.44
CA LYS A 6 24.61 5.38 10.44
C LYS A 6 24.27 4.11 9.66
N LEU A 7 22.97 3.79 9.52
CA LEU A 7 22.49 2.62 8.80
C LEU A 7 22.27 2.88 7.31
N LEU A 8 22.27 4.14 6.84
CA LEU A 8 22.03 4.45 5.42
C LEU A 8 22.95 3.70 4.45
N PRO A 9 24.27 3.54 4.70
CA PRO A 9 25.13 2.77 3.80
C PRO A 9 24.67 1.31 3.67
N VAL A 10 24.23 0.69 4.77
CA VAL A 10 23.75 -0.70 4.77
C VAL A 10 22.40 -0.81 4.07
N ILE A 11 21.51 0.16 4.30
CA ILE A 11 20.18 0.22 3.69
C ILE A 11 20.26 0.26 2.17
N LYS A 12 21.22 0.98 1.60
CA LYS A 12 21.42 1.09 0.13
C LYS A 12 21.70 -0.25 -0.54
N GLU A 13 22.37 -1.15 0.19
CA GLU A 13 22.77 -2.46 -0.32
C GLU A 13 21.79 -3.57 0.10
N SER A 14 20.81 -3.25 0.93
CA SER A 14 19.89 -4.23 1.51
C SER A 14 18.73 -4.56 0.57
N ARG A 15 18.37 -5.84 0.51
CA ARG A 15 17.15 -6.30 -0.19
C ARG A 15 15.89 -6.16 0.67
N SER A 16 16.02 -6.26 1.99
CA SER A 16 14.91 -6.13 2.93
C SER A 16 15.31 -5.20 4.06
N VAL A 17 14.46 -4.22 4.36
CA VAL A 17 14.69 -3.22 5.41
C VAL A 17 13.48 -3.20 6.32
N GLN A 18 13.69 -3.57 7.58
CA GLN A 18 12.68 -3.63 8.62
C GLN A 18 12.93 -2.48 9.60
N LEU A 19 12.09 -1.45 9.54
CA LEU A 19 12.14 -0.27 10.38
C LEU A 19 10.81 -0.05 11.11
N TYR A 20 10.03 -1.13 11.31
CA TYR A 20 8.82 -1.14 12.11
C TYR A 20 9.08 -0.50 13.49
N ASN A 21 8.23 0.46 13.88
CA ASN A 21 8.26 1.11 15.19
C ASN A 21 9.66 1.60 15.63
N CYS A 22 10.47 2.09 14.68
CA CYS A 22 11.84 2.54 14.94
C CYS A 22 11.96 4.05 15.24
N GLY A 23 10.83 4.75 15.39
CA GLY A 23 10.80 6.20 15.59
C GLY A 23 11.32 6.97 14.36
N VAL A 24 11.09 6.44 13.17
CA VAL A 24 11.37 7.12 11.90
C VAL A 24 10.40 8.29 11.79
N THR A 25 10.94 9.51 11.77
CA THR A 25 10.18 10.74 11.53
C THR A 25 10.18 11.07 10.04
N ASP A 26 9.38 12.04 9.60
CA ASP A 26 9.42 12.53 8.21
C ASP A 26 10.83 12.95 7.76
N LYS A 27 11.62 13.57 8.65
CA LYS A 27 13.03 13.91 8.37
C LYS A 27 13.90 12.66 8.21
N GLY A 28 13.64 11.62 9.02
CA GLY A 28 14.30 10.32 8.87
C GLY A 28 13.93 9.64 7.56
N CYS A 29 12.65 9.69 7.19
CA CYS A 29 12.14 9.17 5.94
C CYS A 29 12.72 9.91 4.73
N ALA A 30 12.95 11.23 4.82
CA ALA A 30 13.64 11.98 3.78
C ALA A 30 15.08 11.50 3.56
N ALA A 31 15.81 11.20 4.64
CA ALA A 31 17.16 10.64 4.54
C ALA A 31 17.15 9.20 3.98
N LEU A 32 16.18 8.39 4.41
CA LEU A 32 15.96 7.03 3.90
C LEU A 32 15.66 7.04 2.40
N THR A 33 14.67 7.82 1.96
CA THR A 33 14.29 7.91 0.54
C THR A 33 15.43 8.44 -0.32
N SER A 34 16.21 9.41 0.16
CA SER A 34 17.44 9.84 -0.53
C SER A 34 18.44 8.69 -0.72
N ALA A 35 18.62 7.84 0.29
CA ALA A 35 19.46 6.65 0.16
C ALA A 35 18.89 5.64 -0.84
N LEU A 36 17.58 5.36 -0.79
CA LEU A 36 16.92 4.44 -1.72
C LEU A 36 17.02 4.91 -3.18
N ARG A 37 16.88 6.21 -3.46
CA ARG A 37 17.07 6.76 -4.81
C ARG A 37 18.49 6.64 -5.35
N SER A 38 19.49 6.55 -4.47
CA SER A 38 20.87 6.34 -4.92
C SER A 38 21.12 4.91 -5.41
N ASN A 39 20.25 3.96 -5.05
CA ASN A 39 20.30 2.58 -5.55
C ASN A 39 18.88 1.94 -5.59
N PRO A 40 18.00 2.38 -6.51
CA PRO A 40 16.57 2.05 -6.49
C PRO A 40 16.28 0.59 -6.86
N SER A 41 17.22 -0.11 -7.50
CA SER A 41 17.00 -1.44 -8.05
C SER A 41 17.28 -2.58 -7.08
N HIS A 42 17.89 -2.31 -5.91
CA HIS A 42 18.31 -3.34 -4.95
C HIS A 42 17.20 -3.75 -3.97
N LEU A 43 16.48 -2.78 -3.42
CA LEU A 43 15.49 -3.03 -2.38
C LEU A 43 14.29 -3.82 -2.94
N ARG A 44 13.81 -4.79 -2.17
CA ARG A 44 12.64 -5.64 -2.47
C ARG A 44 11.57 -5.52 -1.41
N GLU A 45 11.95 -5.31 -0.16
CA GLU A 45 10.99 -5.22 0.95
C GLU A 45 11.34 -4.04 1.85
N LEU A 46 10.32 -3.26 2.21
CA LEU A 46 10.43 -2.16 3.15
C LEU A 46 9.25 -2.18 4.09
N ASP A 47 9.52 -2.35 5.38
CA ASP A 47 8.51 -2.15 6.41
C ASP A 47 8.85 -0.90 7.24
N LEU A 48 7.96 0.07 7.18
CA LEU A 48 8.01 1.33 7.92
C LEU A 48 6.79 1.47 8.85
N SER A 49 6.03 0.40 9.06
CA SER A 49 4.82 0.42 9.88
C SER A 49 5.10 0.97 11.29
N TRP A 50 4.12 1.63 11.89
CA TRP A 50 4.19 2.22 13.23
C TRP A 50 5.23 3.35 13.33
N ASN A 51 5.38 4.13 12.27
CA ASN A 51 6.21 5.34 12.24
C ASN A 51 5.39 6.54 11.74
N LYS A 52 5.62 7.73 12.29
CA LYS A 52 4.86 8.92 11.90
C LYS A 52 5.40 9.49 10.58
N LEU A 53 4.76 9.12 9.47
CA LEU A 53 5.23 9.40 8.10
C LEU A 53 4.27 10.26 7.28
N ARG A 54 3.27 10.88 7.90
CA ARG A 54 2.19 11.64 7.25
C ARG A 54 2.63 12.51 6.08
N TYR A 55 3.74 13.23 6.20
CA TYR A 55 4.21 14.18 5.18
C TYR A 55 5.24 13.59 4.22
N SER A 56 5.90 12.50 4.61
CA SER A 56 6.97 11.85 3.85
C SER A 56 6.49 10.71 2.95
N VAL A 57 5.21 10.34 2.99
CA VAL A 57 4.61 9.38 2.03
C VAL A 57 4.88 9.81 0.58
N LYS A 58 4.78 11.10 0.26
CA LYS A 58 5.09 11.61 -1.08
C LYS A 58 6.52 11.29 -1.51
N LEU A 59 7.49 11.40 -0.60
CA LEU A 59 8.89 11.06 -0.88
C LEU A 59 9.06 9.57 -1.16
N LEU A 60 8.31 8.71 -0.46
CA LEU A 60 8.26 7.27 -0.75
C LEU A 60 7.58 6.99 -2.10
N SER A 61 6.49 7.68 -2.42
CA SER A 61 5.81 7.59 -3.71
C SER A 61 6.76 7.90 -4.86
N ASP A 62 7.52 8.98 -4.76
CA ASP A 62 8.51 9.33 -5.78
C ASP A 62 9.62 8.26 -5.95
N VAL A 63 9.95 7.48 -4.91
CA VAL A 63 10.86 6.32 -5.04
C VAL A 63 10.19 5.21 -5.83
N LEU A 64 8.90 4.95 -5.60
CA LEU A 64 8.13 3.95 -6.35
C LEU A 64 7.92 4.36 -7.83
N GLN A 65 7.91 5.67 -8.13
CA GLN A 65 7.83 6.20 -9.49
C GLN A 65 9.11 5.95 -10.31
N ASP A 66 10.24 5.73 -9.66
CA ASP A 66 11.49 5.43 -10.36
C ASP A 66 11.35 4.13 -11.16
N PRO A 67 11.55 4.13 -12.50
CA PRO A 67 11.42 2.93 -13.33
C PRO A 67 12.37 1.78 -12.94
N GLN A 68 13.48 2.11 -12.28
CA GLN A 68 14.43 1.14 -11.76
C GLN A 68 14.02 0.60 -10.39
N CYS A 69 13.02 1.19 -9.73
CA CYS A 69 12.51 0.69 -8.46
C CYS A 69 11.96 -0.73 -8.63
N LYS A 70 12.45 -1.64 -7.78
CA LYS A 70 12.06 -3.06 -7.79
C LYS A 70 11.39 -3.49 -6.49
N LEU A 71 10.82 -2.56 -5.73
CA LEU A 71 10.16 -2.87 -4.47
C LEU A 71 8.94 -3.78 -4.71
N GLU A 72 8.90 -4.91 -3.98
CA GLU A 72 7.85 -5.94 -4.06
C GLU A 72 6.91 -5.92 -2.86
N LYS A 73 7.41 -5.52 -1.67
CA LYS A 73 6.61 -5.43 -0.44
C LYS A 73 6.80 -4.09 0.26
N LEU A 74 5.69 -3.47 0.63
CA LEU A 74 5.67 -2.19 1.33
C LEU A 74 4.71 -2.23 2.53
N GLY A 75 5.29 -2.17 3.73
CA GLY A 75 4.59 -2.05 4.99
C GLY A 75 4.51 -0.58 5.44
N LEU A 76 3.30 -0.07 5.57
CA LEU A 76 2.99 1.29 6.00
C LEU A 76 1.81 1.31 6.99
N SER A 77 1.63 0.24 7.77
CA SER A 77 0.55 0.16 8.74
C SER A 77 0.76 1.18 9.85
N ASP A 78 -0.28 1.88 10.28
CA ASP A 78 -0.24 2.91 11.35
C ASP A 78 0.88 3.95 11.13
N CYS A 79 0.82 4.63 9.98
CA CYS A 79 1.83 5.61 9.56
C CYS A 79 1.31 7.06 9.48
N ASP A 80 0.13 7.33 10.06
CA ASP A 80 -0.62 8.58 9.95
C ASP A 80 -0.95 8.99 8.49
N ILE A 81 -1.08 8.01 7.58
CA ILE A 81 -1.38 8.26 6.16
C ILE A 81 -2.84 8.69 5.99
N THR A 82 -3.07 9.74 5.21
CA THR A 82 -4.39 10.25 4.83
C THR A 82 -4.74 9.89 3.39
N ASP A 83 -5.91 10.29 2.91
CA ASP A 83 -6.31 10.16 1.52
C ASP A 83 -5.37 10.90 0.56
N GLU A 84 -4.78 12.04 0.93
CA GLU A 84 -3.78 12.71 0.10
C GLU A 84 -2.49 11.88 -0.04
N GLY A 85 -2.03 11.25 1.06
CA GLY A 85 -0.89 10.33 1.01
C GLY A 85 -1.20 9.09 0.16
N CYS A 86 -2.42 8.56 0.26
CA CYS A 86 -2.90 7.48 -0.60
C CYS A 86 -2.94 7.88 -2.08
N ALA A 87 -3.32 9.12 -2.38
CA ALA A 87 -3.30 9.65 -3.74
C ALA A 87 -1.89 9.69 -4.32
N ALA A 88 -0.89 10.10 -3.52
CA ALA A 88 0.51 10.06 -3.94
C ALA A 88 0.98 8.62 -4.23
N LEU A 89 0.68 7.66 -3.34
CA LEU A 89 1.04 6.25 -3.53
C LEU A 89 0.38 5.65 -4.78
N THR A 90 -0.92 5.84 -4.95
CA THR A 90 -1.66 5.29 -6.11
C THR A 90 -1.23 5.93 -7.42
N SER A 91 -0.87 7.22 -7.42
CA SER A 91 -0.24 7.87 -8.58
C SER A 91 1.06 7.16 -8.98
N ALA A 92 1.90 6.83 -8.00
CA ALA A 92 3.15 6.11 -8.25
C ALA A 92 2.94 4.69 -8.79
N LEU A 93 1.94 3.97 -8.26
CA LEU A 93 1.60 2.62 -8.71
C LEU A 93 1.08 2.58 -10.17
N ARG A 94 0.47 3.66 -10.65
CA ARG A 94 0.01 3.79 -12.05
C ARG A 94 1.10 4.25 -13.01
N SER A 95 2.01 5.12 -12.57
CA SER A 95 2.98 5.75 -13.48
C SER A 95 4.13 4.83 -13.91
N ASN A 96 4.41 3.79 -13.12
CA ASN A 96 5.45 2.80 -13.40
C ASN A 96 4.82 1.42 -13.23
N PRO A 97 4.98 0.44 -14.15
CA PRO A 97 4.53 -0.92 -13.93
C PRO A 97 5.13 -1.47 -12.64
N SER A 98 4.37 -1.33 -11.57
CA SER A 98 4.90 -1.51 -10.22
C SER A 98 5.29 -2.97 -10.04
N HIS A 99 6.46 -3.20 -9.44
CA HIS A 99 6.86 -4.52 -8.97
C HIS A 99 6.12 -4.90 -7.67
N LEU A 100 5.34 -3.99 -7.10
CA LEU A 100 4.70 -4.17 -5.81
C LEU A 100 3.63 -5.27 -5.87
N ARG A 101 3.82 -6.28 -5.02
CA ARG A 101 2.94 -7.44 -4.83
C ARG A 101 2.22 -7.38 -3.49
N ASP A 102 2.84 -6.81 -2.46
CA ASP A 102 2.25 -6.71 -1.11
C ASP A 102 2.26 -5.26 -0.63
N LEU A 103 1.08 -4.74 -0.30
CA LEU A 103 0.87 -3.42 0.28
C LEU A 103 0.03 -3.52 1.56
N ASN A 104 0.62 -3.13 2.67
CA ASN A 104 -0.10 -2.99 3.93
C ASN A 104 -0.26 -1.51 4.31
N LEU A 105 -1.49 -1.02 4.27
CA LEU A 105 -1.89 0.33 4.67
C LEU A 105 -2.84 0.34 5.87
N SER A 106 -2.95 -0.77 6.60
CA SER A 106 -3.86 -0.90 7.74
C SER A 106 -3.63 0.20 8.78
N TRP A 107 -4.66 0.55 9.55
CA TRP A 107 -4.61 1.54 10.62
C TRP A 107 -4.23 2.96 10.15
N ASN A 108 -4.58 3.32 8.92
CA ASN A 108 -4.40 4.67 8.38
C ASN A 108 -5.75 5.34 8.10
N LYS A 109 -5.78 6.65 7.87
CA LYS A 109 -7.04 7.40 7.67
C LYS A 109 -7.31 7.63 6.19
N LEU A 110 -7.35 6.54 5.41
CA LEU A 110 -7.53 6.62 3.95
C LEU A 110 -8.95 7.00 3.53
N ARG A 111 -9.95 6.59 4.32
CA ARG A 111 -11.39 6.82 4.03
C ARG A 111 -11.81 6.25 2.66
N ASP A 112 -13.05 6.49 2.28
CA ASP A 112 -13.57 6.03 0.97
C ASP A 112 -12.86 6.68 -0.22
N SER A 113 -12.36 7.91 -0.09
CA SER A 113 -11.62 8.63 -1.13
C SER A 113 -10.30 7.93 -1.49
N GLY A 114 -9.47 7.62 -0.50
CA GLY A 114 -8.23 6.87 -0.72
C GLY A 114 -8.48 5.46 -1.25
N VAL A 115 -9.51 4.78 -0.72
CA VAL A 115 -9.90 3.43 -1.17
C VAL A 115 -10.38 3.42 -2.62
N LYS A 116 -11.11 4.45 -3.06
CA LYS A 116 -11.50 4.58 -4.47
C LYS A 116 -10.28 4.66 -5.38
N LEU A 117 -9.26 5.42 -5.00
CA LEU A 117 -8.02 5.51 -5.78
C LEU A 117 -7.26 4.17 -5.84
N LEU A 118 -7.29 3.39 -4.75
CA LEU A 118 -6.74 2.03 -4.76
C LEU A 118 -7.56 1.10 -5.65
N SER A 119 -8.89 1.23 -5.65
CA SER A 119 -9.74 0.52 -6.60
C SER A 119 -9.33 0.82 -8.04
N ASP A 120 -9.14 2.09 -8.40
CA ASP A 120 -8.72 2.49 -9.74
C ASP A 120 -7.36 1.86 -10.12
N VAL A 121 -6.44 1.68 -9.17
CA VAL A 121 -5.19 0.93 -9.39
C VAL A 121 -5.46 -0.55 -9.67
N LEU A 122 -6.39 -1.19 -8.95
CA LEU A 122 -6.75 -2.59 -9.20
C LEU A 122 -7.46 -2.81 -10.54
N GLN A 123 -8.08 -1.76 -11.11
CA GLN A 123 -8.67 -1.80 -12.45
C GLN A 123 -7.64 -1.76 -13.57
N ASP A 124 -6.41 -1.35 -13.29
CA ASP A 124 -5.34 -1.31 -14.28
C ASP A 124 -4.90 -2.75 -14.65
N PRO A 125 -4.94 -3.16 -15.93
CA PRO A 125 -4.52 -4.49 -16.37
C PRO A 125 -3.03 -4.79 -16.15
N HIS A 126 -2.22 -3.77 -15.89
CA HIS A 126 -0.82 -3.92 -15.56
C HIS A 126 -0.55 -3.95 -14.05
N CYS A 127 -1.59 -3.81 -13.22
CA CYS A 127 -1.49 -3.92 -11.77
C CYS A 127 -1.03 -5.33 -11.39
N LYS A 128 -0.02 -5.41 -10.53
CA LYS A 128 0.61 -6.67 -10.09
C LYS A 128 0.31 -7.00 -8.63
N LEU A 129 -0.49 -6.18 -7.95
CA LEU A 129 -0.73 -6.31 -6.52
C LEU A 129 -1.48 -7.62 -6.21
N GLU A 130 -0.91 -8.41 -5.31
CA GLU A 130 -1.42 -9.72 -4.89
C GLU A 130 -2.02 -9.64 -3.48
N LYS A 131 -1.51 -8.75 -2.63
CA LYS A 131 -1.95 -8.60 -1.24
C LYS A 131 -2.19 -7.14 -0.92
N LEU A 132 -3.39 -6.84 -0.43
CA LEU A 132 -3.79 -5.50 -0.02
C LEU A 132 -4.44 -5.57 1.36
N ARG A 133 -3.82 -4.91 2.34
CA ARG A 133 -4.36 -4.83 3.72
C ARG A 133 -4.78 -3.41 4.05
N LEU A 134 -6.05 -3.26 4.41
CA LEU A 134 -6.76 -2.01 4.68
C LEU A 134 -7.56 -2.12 5.99
N SER A 135 -7.10 -2.93 6.95
CA SER A 135 -7.77 -3.08 8.24
C SER A 135 -7.83 -1.72 8.96
N ASP A 136 -8.97 -1.35 9.53
CA ASP A 136 -9.19 -0.06 10.22
C ASP A 136 -8.68 1.16 9.43
N CYS A 137 -9.11 1.28 8.17
CA CYS A 137 -8.73 2.39 7.29
C CYS A 137 -9.79 3.50 7.19
N GLY A 138 -10.85 3.41 8.00
CA GLY A 138 -12.04 4.27 7.88
C GLY A 138 -12.87 3.98 6.63
N VAL A 139 -12.82 2.76 6.11
CA VAL A 139 -13.60 2.32 4.94
C VAL A 139 -15.07 2.17 5.34
N THR A 140 -15.97 2.74 4.53
CA THR A 140 -17.41 2.53 4.64
C THR A 140 -17.91 1.71 3.45
N ASP A 141 -19.23 1.54 3.36
CA ASP A 141 -19.85 0.85 2.23
C ASP A 141 -19.51 1.45 0.87
N LYS A 142 -19.27 2.77 0.80
CA LYS A 142 -18.89 3.42 -0.46
C LYS A 142 -17.52 2.94 -0.94
N GLY A 143 -16.52 2.94 -0.06
CA GLY A 143 -15.19 2.43 -0.36
C GLY A 143 -15.20 0.93 -0.65
N CYS A 144 -15.96 0.15 0.13
CA CYS A 144 -16.13 -1.28 -0.11
C CYS A 144 -16.76 -1.57 -1.50
N SER A 145 -17.77 -0.79 -1.89
CA SER A 145 -18.39 -0.91 -3.21
C SER A 145 -17.42 -0.55 -4.33
N ALA A 146 -16.58 0.47 -4.14
CA ALA A 146 -15.55 0.82 -5.10
C ALA A 146 -14.56 -0.35 -5.28
N LEU A 147 -13.96 -0.86 -4.20
CA LEU A 147 -13.05 -2.01 -4.24
C LEU A 147 -13.68 -3.24 -4.92
N THR A 148 -14.93 -3.55 -4.57
CA THR A 148 -15.66 -4.67 -5.18
C THR A 148 -15.79 -4.48 -6.69
N SER A 149 -16.11 -3.27 -7.15
CA SER A 149 -16.14 -2.95 -8.59
C SER A 149 -14.78 -3.18 -9.24
N GLY A 150 -13.69 -2.69 -8.61
CA GLY A 150 -12.34 -2.89 -9.10
C GLY A 150 -11.91 -4.36 -9.20
N LEU A 151 -12.32 -5.19 -8.25
CA LEU A 151 -12.05 -6.63 -8.27
C LEU A 151 -12.81 -7.39 -9.37
N ARG A 152 -13.96 -6.86 -9.81
CA ARG A 152 -14.76 -7.46 -10.89
C ARG A 152 -14.30 -7.01 -12.28
N SER A 153 -13.72 -5.82 -12.40
CA SER A 153 -13.51 -5.15 -13.70
C SER A 153 -12.24 -5.55 -14.46
N ASN A 154 -11.52 -6.57 -14.03
CA ASN A 154 -10.28 -7.05 -14.66
C ASN A 154 -9.97 -8.42 -14.04
N PRO A 155 -9.27 -9.39 -14.67
CA PRO A 155 -8.65 -10.48 -13.90
C PRO A 155 -7.74 -9.89 -12.82
N SER A 156 -8.28 -9.68 -11.63
CA SER A 156 -7.52 -9.17 -10.49
C SER A 156 -6.42 -10.17 -10.16
N HIS A 157 -5.19 -9.69 -10.05
CA HIS A 157 -4.08 -10.47 -9.49
C HIS A 157 -4.18 -10.60 -7.97
N LEU A 158 -5.11 -9.89 -7.35
CA LEU A 158 -5.27 -9.87 -5.91
C LEU A 158 -5.73 -11.25 -5.41
N ARG A 159 -4.94 -11.78 -4.47
CA ARG A 159 -5.16 -13.05 -3.77
C ARG A 159 -5.56 -12.83 -2.31
N GLU A 160 -5.10 -11.75 -1.69
CA GLU A 160 -5.43 -11.41 -0.31
C GLU A 160 -5.99 -9.99 -0.21
N LEU A 161 -7.16 -9.87 0.42
CA LEU A 161 -7.76 -8.60 0.79
C LEU A 161 -8.18 -8.62 2.26
N ASP A 162 -7.71 -7.64 3.04
CA ASP A 162 -8.14 -7.43 4.42
C ASP A 162 -8.81 -6.06 4.58
N LEU A 163 -10.10 -6.08 4.90
CA LEU A 163 -10.95 -4.94 5.25
C LEU A 163 -11.45 -5.02 6.70
N SER A 164 -10.88 -5.89 7.53
CA SER A 164 -11.30 -6.07 8.91
C SER A 164 -11.24 -4.76 9.71
N LYS A 165 -11.99 -4.69 10.81
CA LYS A 165 -12.06 -3.51 11.70
C LYS A 165 -12.55 -2.21 11.02
N ASN A 166 -13.02 -2.26 9.77
CA ASN A 166 -13.76 -1.16 9.17
C ASN A 166 -15.24 -1.23 9.52
N LYS A 167 -15.94 -0.09 9.41
CA LYS A 167 -17.36 0.03 9.76
C LYS A 167 -18.26 -0.37 8.58
N LEU A 168 -18.15 -1.62 8.14
CA LEU A 168 -18.93 -2.16 7.03
C LEU A 168 -20.30 -2.65 7.51
N ARG A 169 -21.38 -2.18 6.86
CA ARG A 169 -22.74 -2.67 7.11
C ARG A 169 -22.99 -4.00 6.40
N ASP A 170 -24.09 -4.66 6.73
CA ASP A 170 -24.46 -5.96 6.18
C ASP A 170 -24.60 -5.95 4.65
N SER A 171 -24.99 -4.81 4.06
CA SER A 171 -25.00 -4.61 2.61
C SER A 171 -23.63 -4.83 1.97
N SER A 172 -22.57 -4.28 2.58
CA SER A 172 -21.19 -4.45 2.12
C SER A 172 -20.70 -5.87 2.36
N LYS A 173 -21.01 -6.45 3.53
CA LYS A 173 -20.66 -7.85 3.82
C LYS A 173 -21.32 -8.81 2.82
N LYS A 174 -22.57 -8.54 2.43
CA LYS A 174 -23.27 -9.28 1.39
C LYS A 174 -22.59 -9.09 0.04
N LEU A 175 -22.23 -7.86 -0.34
CA LEU A 175 -21.50 -7.56 -1.57
C LEU A 175 -20.16 -8.32 -1.66
N LEU A 176 -19.39 -8.33 -0.57
CA LEU A 176 -18.13 -9.06 -0.45
C LEU A 176 -18.34 -10.59 -0.47
N SER A 177 -19.44 -11.08 0.09
CA SER A 177 -19.80 -12.50 0.02
C SER A 177 -20.21 -12.91 -1.40
N ASP A 178 -20.93 -12.03 -2.10
CA ASP A 178 -21.37 -12.25 -3.48
C ASP A 178 -20.22 -12.15 -4.49
N LEU A 179 -19.08 -11.50 -4.16
CA LEU A 179 -17.86 -11.56 -4.96
C LEU A 179 -17.40 -13.00 -5.20
N LYS A 180 -17.58 -13.91 -4.24
CA LYS A 180 -17.20 -15.33 -4.37
C LYS A 180 -17.94 -16.07 -5.48
N LYS A 181 -19.07 -15.52 -5.93
CA LYS A 181 -19.88 -16.06 -7.03
C LYS A 181 -19.46 -15.51 -8.39
N ASP A 182 -18.56 -14.51 -8.41
CA ASP A 182 -18.08 -13.93 -9.65
C ASP A 182 -17.17 -14.93 -10.39
N PRO A 183 -17.37 -15.19 -11.69
CA PRO A 183 -16.53 -16.12 -12.46
C PRO A 183 -15.04 -15.74 -12.48
N HIS A 184 -14.73 -14.46 -12.25
CA HIS A 184 -13.36 -13.94 -12.22
C HIS A 184 -12.79 -13.84 -10.80
N TYR A 185 -13.50 -14.36 -9.79
CA TYR A 185 -13.03 -14.37 -8.41
C TYR A 185 -11.72 -15.16 -8.25
N LYS A 186 -10.71 -14.50 -7.69
CA LYS A 186 -9.35 -15.04 -7.54
C LYS A 186 -8.77 -14.90 -6.14
N LEU A 187 -9.49 -14.25 -5.22
CA LEU A 187 -9.05 -14.09 -3.83
C LEU A 187 -9.01 -15.46 -3.14
N GLU A 188 -7.87 -15.76 -2.56
CA GLU A 188 -7.64 -16.93 -1.71
C GLU A 188 -8.05 -16.62 -0.27
N THR A 189 -7.79 -15.37 0.17
CA THR A 189 -8.12 -14.90 1.51
C THR A 189 -8.84 -13.56 1.44
N LEU A 190 -9.95 -13.45 2.17
CA LEU A 190 -10.74 -12.23 2.28
C LEU A 190 -11.24 -12.06 3.73
N HIS A 191 -10.83 -10.99 4.38
CA HIS A 191 -11.23 -10.62 5.76
C HIS A 191 -12.03 -9.32 5.76
N TYR A 192 -13.18 -9.27 6.45
CA TYR A 192 -14.07 -8.10 6.54
C TYR A 192 -15.09 -8.23 7.67
#